data_AF-A0A933VC54-F1
#
_entry.id   AF-A0A933VC54-F1
#
_cell.length_a   1.000
_cell.length_b   1.000
_cell.length_c   1.000
_cell.angle_alpha   90.00
_cell.angle_beta   90.00
_cell.angle_gamma   90.00
#
_symmetry.space_group_name_H-M   'P 1'
#
loop_
_entity.id
_entity.type
_entity.pdbx_description
1 polymer ?
#
loop_
_entity_poly.entity_id
_entity_poly.type
_entity_poly.pdbx_seq_one_letter_code
_entity_poly.pdbx_strand_id
1 'polypeptide(L)'
;MNTYIRLALVVILSHTFSYLLVGAIAYQLFYKPFWEGPSPLYAPFLRTMATPALWEQAMAWQIPGQLLRGLLMALVFIPILPAMKEISFARRYTFVAGLFFVFAHLAASAPSPANIEGALYLRPEFVAQGFLPSQPEMIAHSLLTGFLIAKFLVKPSQARVKALTRSQTSQNLA
;
A
#
# COMPACT_ATOMS: atom_id res chain seq x y z
N MET A 1 20.08 14.79 1.54
CA MET A 1 19.16 14.17 0.57
C MET A 1 18.09 15.18 0.17
N ASN A 2 17.92 15.41 -1.13
CA ASN A 2 16.86 16.25 -1.68
C ASN A 2 15.47 15.77 -1.18
N THR A 3 14.60 16.70 -0.80
CA THR A 3 13.24 16.40 -0.32
C THR A 3 12.47 15.53 -1.31
N TYR A 4 12.58 15.79 -2.62
CA TYR A 4 11.84 15.05 -3.64
C TYR A 4 12.35 13.61 -3.80
N ILE A 5 13.67 13.42 -3.77
CA ILE A 5 14.29 12.08 -3.75
C ILE A 5 13.84 11.31 -2.51
N ARG A 6 13.79 11.97 -1.35
CA ARG A 6 13.27 11.35 -0.12
C ARG A 6 11.82 10.91 -0.27
N LEU A 7 10.96 11.78 -0.79
CA LEU A 7 9.56 11.44 -1.05
C LEU A 7 9.46 10.19 -1.93
N ALA A 8 10.18 10.19 -3.05
CA ALA A 8 10.19 9.06 -3.97
C ALA A 8 10.62 7.76 -3.29
N LEU A 9 11.76 7.76 -2.60
CA LEU A 9 12.25 6.57 -1.89
C LEU A 9 11.29 6.10 -0.81
N VAL A 10 10.74 7.01 0.00
CA VAL A 10 9.79 6.65 1.06
C VAL A 10 8.53 6.03 0.47
N VAL A 11 7.95 6.61 -0.58
CA VAL A 11 6.73 6.08 -1.20
C VAL A 11 6.99 4.74 -1.87
N ILE A 12 8.05 4.63 -2.69
CA ILE A 12 8.42 3.39 -3.39
C ILE A 12 8.62 2.27 -2.39
N LEU A 13 9.51 2.47 -1.41
CA LEU A 13 9.86 1.42 -0.46
C LEU A 13 8.69 1.06 0.45
N SER A 14 7.90 2.05 0.91
CA SER A 14 6.74 1.78 1.77
C SER A 14 5.66 0.98 1.03
N HIS A 15 5.35 1.36 -0.21
CA HIS A 15 4.39 0.65 -1.06
C HIS A 15 4.88 -0.77 -1.36
N THR A 16 6.08 -0.91 -1.92
CA THR A 16 6.62 -2.21 -2.33
C THR A 16 6.77 -3.16 -1.13
N PHE A 17 7.28 -2.68 0.00
CA PHE A 17 7.38 -3.48 1.21
C PHE A 17 6.01 -3.93 1.72
N SER A 18 5.05 -3.00 1.83
CA SER A 18 3.71 -3.34 2.32
C SER A 18 3.02 -4.33 1.39
N TYR A 19 3.15 -4.16 0.06
CA TYR A 19 2.60 -5.08 -0.93
C TYR A 19 3.14 -6.49 -0.74
N LEU A 20 4.46 -6.64 -0.64
CA LEU A 20 5.09 -7.96 -0.51
C LEU A 20 4.76 -8.61 0.83
N LEU A 21 4.85 -7.86 1.93
CA LEU A 21 4.62 -8.39 3.26
C LEU A 21 3.15 -8.78 3.46
N VAL A 22 2.23 -7.86 3.20
CA VAL A 22 0.80 -8.10 3.44
C VAL A 22 0.28 -9.12 2.45
N GLY A 23 0.71 -9.07 1.19
CA GLY A 23 0.33 -10.07 0.18
C GLY A 23 0.82 -11.47 0.55
N ALA A 24 2.06 -11.62 1.05
CA ALA A 24 2.56 -12.91 1.51
C ALA A 24 1.76 -13.46 2.70
N ILE A 25 1.38 -12.60 3.66
CA ILE A 25 0.54 -13.00 4.79
C ILE A 25 -0.87 -13.39 4.32
N ALA A 26 -1.51 -12.55 3.51
CA ALA A 26 -2.85 -12.80 3.00
C ALA A 26 -2.91 -14.04 2.10
N TYR A 27 -1.84 -14.32 1.34
CA TYR A 27 -1.72 -15.54 0.56
C TYR A 27 -1.87 -16.78 1.44
N GLN A 28 -1.11 -16.84 2.53
CA GLN A 28 -1.12 -17.98 3.44
C GLN A 28 -2.44 -18.11 4.20
N LEU A 29 -3.07 -16.98 4.57
CA LEU A 29 -4.28 -16.99 5.38
C LEU A 29 -5.58 -17.15 4.58
N PHE A 30 -5.66 -16.59 3.38
CA PHE A 30 -6.93 -16.41 2.66
C PHE A 30 -6.88 -16.90 1.21
N TYR A 31 -5.76 -16.71 0.49
CA TYR A 31 -5.78 -16.87 -0.97
C TYR A 31 -5.18 -18.15 -1.50
N LYS A 32 -4.54 -18.98 -0.69
CA LYS A 32 -3.97 -20.23 -1.20
C LYS A 32 -4.96 -21.04 -2.07
N PRO A 33 -6.25 -21.20 -1.69
CA PRO A 33 -7.25 -21.88 -2.55
C PRO A 33 -7.63 -21.11 -3.82
N PHE A 34 -7.37 -19.81 -3.89
CA PHE A 34 -7.66 -18.99 -5.08
C PHE A 34 -6.56 -19.12 -6.14
N TRP A 35 -5.35 -19.49 -5.73
CA TRP A 35 -4.16 -19.62 -6.59
C TRP A 35 -3.78 -21.07 -6.90
N GLU A 36 -4.04 -22.00 -5.98
CA GLU A 36 -3.67 -23.41 -6.04
C GLU A 36 -4.89 -24.34 -5.88
N GLY A 37 -4.73 -25.61 -6.28
CA GLY A 37 -5.74 -26.65 -6.09
C GLY A 37 -6.42 -27.10 -7.39
N PRO A 38 -7.46 -27.96 -7.30
CA PRO A 38 -8.08 -28.57 -8.47
C PRO A 38 -8.92 -27.59 -9.31
N SER A 39 -9.44 -26.52 -8.70
CA SER A 39 -10.21 -25.48 -9.40
C SER A 39 -9.95 -24.09 -8.76
N PRO A 40 -8.76 -23.51 -8.96
CA PRO A 40 -8.41 -22.24 -8.33
C PRO A 40 -9.16 -21.08 -8.98
N LEU A 41 -9.72 -20.21 -8.13
CA LEU A 41 -10.56 -19.08 -8.53
C LEU A 41 -9.90 -18.18 -9.58
N TYR A 42 -8.58 -17.98 -9.50
CA TYR A 42 -7.87 -17.02 -10.34
C TYR A 42 -7.26 -17.62 -11.61
N ALA A 43 -7.21 -18.94 -11.76
CA ALA A 43 -6.64 -19.57 -12.96
C ALA A 43 -7.26 -19.12 -14.30
N PRO A 44 -8.56 -18.80 -14.41
CA PRO A 44 -9.13 -18.40 -15.69
C PRO A 44 -8.58 -17.07 -16.26
N PHE A 45 -7.96 -16.21 -15.45
CA PHE A 45 -7.58 -14.86 -15.89
C PHE A 45 -6.28 -14.31 -15.29
N LEU A 46 -5.70 -14.94 -14.26
CA LEU A 46 -4.38 -14.59 -13.73
C LEU A 46 -3.30 -15.60 -14.17
N ARG A 47 -2.06 -15.14 -14.15
CA ARG A 47 -0.88 -15.99 -14.32
C ARG A 47 -0.66 -16.74 -13.00
N THR A 48 -0.99 -18.02 -12.94
CA THR A 48 -0.90 -18.85 -11.73
C THR A 48 0.14 -19.96 -11.91
N MET A 49 0.45 -20.69 -10.82
CA MET A 49 1.39 -21.81 -10.82
C MET A 49 0.95 -22.97 -11.73
N ALA A 50 -0.33 -23.02 -12.14
CA ALA A 50 -0.84 -23.98 -13.10
C ALA A 50 -0.26 -23.79 -14.52
N THR A 51 0.34 -22.64 -14.82
CA THR A 51 1.00 -22.36 -16.10
C THR A 51 2.41 -21.83 -15.88
N PRO A 52 3.41 -22.73 -15.70
CA PRO A 52 4.74 -22.36 -15.20
C PRO A 52 5.45 -21.26 -15.98
N ALA A 53 5.37 -21.25 -17.31
CA ALA A 53 6.00 -20.22 -18.13
C ALA A 53 5.40 -18.82 -17.90
N LEU A 54 4.08 -18.71 -17.74
CA LEU A 54 3.43 -17.43 -17.42
C LEU A 54 3.71 -17.01 -15.97
N TRP A 55 3.78 -17.98 -15.06
CA TRP A 55 4.12 -17.74 -13.66
C TRP A 55 5.55 -17.19 -13.50
N GLU A 56 6.52 -17.79 -14.19
CA GLU A 56 7.90 -17.33 -14.18
C GLU A 56 8.01 -15.88 -14.63
N GLN A 57 7.31 -15.51 -15.72
CA GLN A 57 7.25 -14.13 -16.15
C GLN A 57 6.64 -13.22 -15.08
N ALA A 58 5.55 -13.62 -14.43
CA ALA A 58 4.91 -12.83 -13.36
C ALA A 58 5.88 -12.61 -12.18
N MET A 59 6.61 -13.64 -11.77
CA MET A 59 7.58 -13.57 -10.68
C MET A 59 8.78 -12.68 -11.02
N ALA A 60 9.32 -12.81 -12.25
CA ALA A 60 10.43 -11.97 -12.71
C ALA A 60 10.05 -10.47 -12.73
N TRP A 61 8.81 -10.15 -13.08
CA TRP A 61 8.33 -8.77 -13.20
C TRP A 61 7.64 -8.23 -11.95
N GLN A 62 7.39 -9.04 -10.92
CA GLN A 62 6.68 -8.62 -9.72
C GLN A 62 7.38 -7.44 -9.03
N ILE A 63 8.66 -7.57 -8.69
CA ILE A 63 9.40 -6.50 -8.02
C ILE A 63 9.59 -5.28 -8.94
N PRO A 64 10.09 -5.42 -10.19
CA PRO A 64 10.19 -4.27 -11.10
C PRO A 64 8.87 -3.53 -11.30
N GLY A 65 7.76 -4.26 -11.45
CA GLY A 65 6.43 -3.68 -11.56
C GLY A 65 6.00 -2.90 -10.33
N GLN A 66 6.26 -3.43 -9.12
CA GLN A 66 5.92 -2.71 -7.89
C GLN A 66 6.79 -1.48 -7.66
N LEU A 67 8.06 -1.51 -8.04
CA LEU A 67 8.94 -0.33 -7.98
C LEU A 67 8.46 0.75 -8.94
N LEU A 68 8.09 0.39 -10.18
CA LEU A 68 7.52 1.32 -11.15
C LEU A 68 6.20 1.91 -10.66
N ARG A 69 5.29 1.10 -10.10
CA ARG A 69 4.05 1.57 -9.49
C ARG A 69 4.32 2.57 -8.36
N GLY A 70 5.23 2.24 -7.45
CA GLY A 70 5.62 3.13 -6.36
C GLY A 70 6.21 4.46 -6.87
N LEU A 71 6.98 4.43 -7.97
CA LEU A 71 7.54 5.64 -8.57
C LEU A 71 6.42 6.53 -9.15
N LEU A 72 5.50 5.95 -9.90
CA LEU A 72 4.36 6.69 -10.46
C LEU A 72 3.49 7.30 -9.34
N MET A 73 3.23 6.54 -8.28
CA MET A 73 2.53 7.05 -7.10
C MET A 73 3.30 8.23 -6.47
N ALA A 74 4.62 8.11 -6.31
CA ALA A 74 5.45 9.18 -5.74
C ALA A 74 5.38 10.48 -6.53
N LEU A 75 5.34 10.41 -7.87
CA LEU A 75 5.18 11.58 -8.73
C LEU A 75 3.87 12.33 -8.44
N VAL A 76 2.78 11.59 -8.20
CA VAL A 76 1.47 12.17 -7.84
C VAL A 76 1.51 12.85 -6.46
N PHE A 77 2.37 12.40 -5.54
CA PHE A 77 2.55 13.03 -4.24
C PHE A 77 3.35 14.35 -4.29
N ILE A 78 4.12 14.62 -5.34
CA ILE A 78 4.96 15.83 -5.46
C ILE A 78 4.15 17.13 -5.26
N PRO A 79 3.05 17.39 -6.00
CA PRO A 79 2.30 18.65 -5.86
C PRO A 79 1.71 18.87 -4.46
N ILE A 80 1.39 17.80 -3.72
CA ILE A 80 0.76 17.88 -2.39
C ILE A 80 1.77 17.76 -1.23
N LEU A 81 3.06 17.61 -1.54
CA LEU A 81 4.10 17.42 -0.55
C LEU A 81 4.20 18.57 0.48
N PRO A 82 4.08 19.87 0.12
CA PRO A 82 4.10 20.95 1.09
C PRO A 82 3.00 20.80 2.14
N ALA A 83 1.75 20.61 1.70
CA ALA A 83 0.59 20.43 2.58
C ALA A 83 0.75 19.18 3.46
N MET A 84 1.26 18.07 2.90
CA MET A 84 1.53 16.87 3.69
C MET A 84 2.50 17.13 4.83
N LYS A 85 3.49 18.02 4.68
CA LYS A 85 4.46 18.32 5.74
C LYS A 85 3.87 19.12 6.89
N GLU A 86 2.86 19.93 6.61
CA GLU A 86 2.26 20.86 7.57
C GLU A 86 1.18 20.21 8.43
N ILE A 87 0.49 19.20 7.90
CA ILE A 87 -0.55 18.49 8.64
C ILE A 87 0.03 17.53 9.70
N SER A 88 -0.75 17.30 10.76
CA SER A 88 -0.41 16.33 11.82
C SER A 88 -0.19 14.91 11.28
N PHE A 89 0.55 14.10 12.04
CA PHE A 89 0.78 12.69 11.70
C PHE A 89 -0.53 11.92 11.45
N ALA A 90 -1.53 12.07 12.34
CA ALA A 90 -2.80 11.37 12.22
C ALA A 90 -3.56 11.73 10.93
N ARG A 91 -3.60 13.03 10.58
CA ARG A 91 -4.21 13.50 9.32
C ARG A 91 -3.46 12.98 8.09
N ARG A 92 -2.12 12.99 8.13
CA ARG A 92 -1.30 12.45 7.03
C ARG A 92 -1.51 10.95 6.86
N TYR A 93 -1.48 10.21 7.97
CA TYR A 93 -1.68 8.77 8.00
C TYR A 93 -3.04 8.38 7.41
N THR A 94 -4.11 8.96 7.94
CA THR A 94 -5.48 8.70 7.45
C THR A 94 -5.67 9.13 6.00
N PHE A 95 -5.10 10.26 5.59
CA PHE A 95 -5.12 10.70 4.20
C PHE A 95 -4.46 9.69 3.25
N VAL A 96 -3.23 9.26 3.56
CA VAL A 96 -2.50 8.33 2.69
C VAL A 96 -3.15 6.95 2.72
N ALA A 97 -3.51 6.42 3.89
CA ALA A 97 -4.20 5.13 3.98
C ALA A 97 -5.54 5.15 3.22
N GLY A 98 -6.32 6.22 3.35
CA GLY A 98 -7.56 6.43 2.61
C GLY A 98 -7.32 6.51 1.10
N LEU A 99 -6.26 7.17 0.65
CA LEU A 99 -5.91 7.24 -0.77
C LEU A 99 -5.63 5.84 -1.34
N PHE A 100 -4.87 5.01 -0.63
CA PHE A 100 -4.57 3.64 -1.06
C PHE A 100 -5.81 2.74 -1.03
N PHE A 101 -6.62 2.83 0.02
CA PHE A 101 -7.80 1.97 0.14
C PHE A 101 -8.91 2.35 -0.83
N VAL A 102 -9.22 3.65 -0.94
CA VAL A 102 -10.32 4.12 -1.78
C VAL A 102 -9.89 4.18 -3.24
N PHE A 103 -8.87 4.96 -3.58
CA PHE A 103 -8.56 5.23 -4.98
C PHE A 103 -7.76 4.12 -5.65
N ALA A 104 -6.81 3.50 -4.94
CA ALA A 104 -5.99 2.45 -5.53
C ALA A 104 -6.68 1.06 -5.51
N HIS A 105 -7.78 0.91 -4.76
CA HIS A 105 -8.48 -0.36 -4.62
C HIS A 105 -9.99 -0.26 -4.86
N LEU A 106 -10.74 0.29 -3.90
CA LEU A 106 -12.20 0.14 -3.87
C LEU A 106 -12.91 0.84 -5.05
N ALA A 107 -12.41 2.02 -5.43
CA ALA A 107 -12.89 2.84 -6.55
C ALA A 107 -11.98 2.75 -7.78
N ALA A 108 -11.10 1.75 -7.85
CA ALA A 108 -10.24 1.56 -9.02
C ALA A 108 -11.04 1.09 -10.23
N SER A 109 -10.72 1.62 -11.41
CA SER A 109 -11.43 1.33 -12.66
C SER A 109 -11.06 -0.02 -13.30
N ALA A 110 -10.01 -0.69 -12.84
CA ALA A 110 -9.70 -2.05 -13.30
C ALA A 110 -10.61 -3.02 -12.53
N PRO A 111 -11.49 -3.79 -13.20
CA PRO A 111 -12.37 -4.74 -12.52
C PRO A 111 -11.54 -5.76 -11.74
N SER A 112 -11.80 -5.85 -10.44
CA SER A 112 -11.19 -6.83 -9.53
C SER A 112 -12.28 -7.51 -8.71
N PRO A 113 -12.14 -8.81 -8.36
CA PRO A 113 -13.10 -9.50 -7.51
C PRO A 113 -13.44 -8.80 -6.19
N ALA A 114 -12.64 -7.80 -5.78
CA ALA A 114 -12.73 -7.10 -4.51
C ALA A 114 -13.00 -5.60 -4.59
N ASN A 115 -13.38 -5.05 -5.74
CA ASN A 115 -13.73 -3.63 -5.88
C ASN A 115 -15.10 -3.41 -6.52
N ILE A 116 -15.55 -2.15 -6.49
CA ILE A 116 -16.88 -1.77 -6.99
C ILE A 116 -17.02 -2.11 -8.46
N GLU A 117 -16.00 -1.81 -9.28
CA GLU A 117 -16.03 -2.08 -10.71
C GLU A 117 -16.18 -3.58 -11.01
N GLY A 118 -15.47 -4.45 -10.27
CA GLY A 118 -15.63 -5.88 -10.43
C GLY A 118 -16.97 -6.40 -9.92
N ALA A 119 -17.55 -5.80 -8.88
CA ALA A 119 -18.90 -6.14 -8.44
C ALA A 119 -19.97 -5.84 -9.51
N LEU A 120 -19.70 -4.90 -10.42
CA LEU A 120 -20.59 -4.55 -11.53
C LEU A 120 -20.37 -5.43 -12.76
N TYR A 121 -19.12 -5.75 -13.12
CA TYR A 121 -18.79 -6.33 -14.43
C TYR A 121 -18.26 -7.77 -14.41
N LEU A 122 -17.73 -8.24 -13.28
CA LEU A 122 -17.24 -9.62 -13.21
C LEU A 122 -18.39 -10.60 -13.00
N ARG A 123 -18.14 -11.85 -13.40
CA ARG A 123 -19.10 -12.92 -13.14
C ARG A 123 -19.30 -13.12 -11.63
N PRO A 124 -20.53 -13.40 -11.17
CA PRO A 124 -20.85 -13.46 -9.74
C PRO A 124 -19.98 -14.43 -8.93
N GLU A 125 -19.54 -15.53 -9.54
CA GLU A 125 -18.70 -16.54 -8.88
C GLU A 125 -17.36 -15.99 -8.39
N PHE A 126 -16.79 -15.00 -9.11
CA PHE A 126 -15.53 -14.36 -8.72
C PHE A 126 -15.76 -13.36 -7.59
N VAL A 127 -16.83 -12.57 -7.67
CA VAL A 127 -17.16 -11.54 -6.67
C VAL A 127 -17.58 -12.19 -5.35
N ALA A 128 -18.42 -13.22 -5.38
CA ALA A 128 -18.93 -13.89 -4.19
C ALA A 128 -17.81 -14.50 -3.33
N GLN A 129 -16.76 -15.01 -3.99
CA GLN A 129 -15.63 -15.63 -3.31
C GLN A 129 -14.49 -14.65 -3.03
N GLY A 130 -14.32 -13.62 -3.86
CA GLY A 130 -13.21 -12.68 -3.76
C GLY A 130 -13.49 -11.45 -2.90
N PHE A 131 -14.73 -10.94 -2.89
CA PHE A 131 -14.96 -9.57 -2.45
C PHE A 131 -14.63 -9.33 -0.99
N LEU A 132 -15.27 -10.07 -0.08
CA LEU A 132 -15.02 -9.96 1.35
C LEU A 132 -13.68 -10.56 1.78
N PRO A 133 -13.26 -11.75 1.29
CA PRO A 133 -11.99 -12.34 1.70
C PRO A 133 -10.76 -11.51 1.33
N SER A 134 -10.88 -10.63 0.33
CA SER A 134 -9.77 -9.73 -0.05
C SER A 134 -9.69 -8.43 0.73
N GLN A 135 -10.75 -8.00 1.42
CA GLN A 135 -10.74 -6.73 2.16
C GLN A 135 -9.66 -6.67 3.25
N PRO A 136 -9.40 -7.73 4.05
CA PRO A 136 -8.36 -7.68 5.08
C PRO A 136 -6.98 -7.36 4.53
N GLU A 137 -6.58 -7.95 3.41
CA GLU A 137 -5.30 -7.64 2.73
C GLU A 137 -5.26 -6.17 2.32
N MET A 138 -6.32 -5.69 1.65
CA MET A 138 -6.33 -4.34 1.08
C MET A 138 -6.37 -3.26 2.15
N ILE A 139 -7.09 -3.49 3.24
CA ILE A 139 -7.08 -2.63 4.43
C ILE A 139 -5.69 -2.65 5.07
N ALA A 140 -5.13 -3.83 5.35
CA ALA A 140 -3.82 -3.95 6.01
C ALA A 140 -2.70 -3.31 5.17
N HIS A 141 -2.70 -3.53 3.85
CA HIS A 141 -1.77 -2.92 2.90
C HIS A 141 -1.86 -1.38 2.94
N SER A 142 -3.08 -0.85 2.91
CA SER A 142 -3.32 0.59 2.88
C SER A 142 -2.91 1.27 4.19
N LEU A 143 -3.25 0.65 5.33
CA LEU A 143 -2.86 1.12 6.65
C LEU A 143 -1.34 1.06 6.83
N LEU A 144 -0.69 -0.06 6.49
CA LEU A 144 0.76 -0.18 6.63
C LEU A 144 1.50 0.82 5.73
N THR A 145 1.11 0.93 4.46
CA THR A 145 1.68 1.91 3.52
C THR A 145 1.50 3.34 4.04
N GLY A 146 0.28 3.68 4.46
CA GLY A 146 -0.03 5.00 5.00
C GLY A 146 0.80 5.33 6.25
N PHE A 147 0.97 4.37 7.15
CA PHE A 147 1.75 4.53 8.36
C PHE A 147 3.23 4.80 8.04
N LEU A 148 3.83 3.96 7.19
CA LEU A 148 5.25 4.06 6.81
C LEU A 148 5.53 5.39 6.11
N ILE A 149 4.70 5.77 5.13
CA ILE A 149 4.84 7.07 4.44
C ILE A 149 4.68 8.20 5.46
N ALA A 150 3.65 8.18 6.29
CA ALA A 150 3.39 9.27 7.23
C ALA A 150 4.53 9.44 8.25
N LYS A 151 5.14 8.33 8.69
CA LYS A 151 6.23 8.28 9.66
C LYS A 151 7.55 8.73 9.06
N PHE A 152 7.91 8.27 7.86
CA PHE A 152 9.24 8.46 7.30
C PHE A 152 9.35 9.66 6.35
N LEU A 153 8.24 10.21 5.86
CA LEU A 153 8.28 11.38 4.96
C LEU A 153 8.79 12.64 5.66
N VAL A 154 8.36 12.87 6.91
CA VAL A 154 8.68 14.10 7.65
C VAL A 154 9.67 13.81 8.76
N LYS A 155 10.78 14.56 8.77
CA LYS A 155 11.69 14.57 9.91
C LYS A 155 10.96 15.27 11.09
N PRO A 156 11.03 14.74 12.32
CA PRO A 156 10.61 15.49 13.49
C PRO A 156 11.23 16.89 13.45
N SER A 157 10.43 17.95 13.62
CA SER A 157 10.99 19.31 13.56
C SER A 157 11.99 19.46 14.71
N GLN A 158 13.20 19.94 14.39
CA GLN A 158 14.23 20.20 15.41
C GLN A 158 13.77 21.26 16.43
N ALA A 159 12.80 22.12 16.06
CA ALA A 159 12.17 23.07 16.98
C ALA A 159 11.34 22.37 18.08
N ARG A 160 10.63 21.28 17.76
CA ARG A 160 9.87 20.50 18.75
C ARG A 160 10.80 19.71 19.68
N VAL A 161 11.93 19.22 19.15
CA VAL A 161 12.98 18.58 19.95
C VAL A 161 13.65 19.57 20.89
N LYS A 162 14.02 20.78 20.40
CA LYS A 162 14.58 21.86 21.22
C LYS A 162 13.63 22.38 22.30
N ALA A 163 12.33 22.45 22.01
CA ALA A 163 11.32 22.87 22.99
C ALA A 163 11.18 21.85 24.14
N LEU A 164 11.20 20.55 23.81
CA LEU A 164 11.18 19.48 24.81
C LEU A 164 12.47 19.43 25.65
N THR A 165 13.63 19.69 25.04
CA THR A 165 14.90 19.76 25.80
C THR A 165 14.93 20.98 26.74
N ARG A 166 14.48 22.15 26.29
CA ARG A 166 14.44 23.36 27.13
C ARG A 166 13.50 23.24 28.32
N SER A 167 12.35 22.56 28.17
CA SER A 167 11.42 22.34 29.29
C SER A 167 11.99 21.36 30.34
N GLN A 168 12.78 20.36 29.92
CA GLN A 168 13.45 19.45 30.86
C GLN A 168 14.61 20.12 31.61
N THR A 169 15.39 20.99 30.96
CA THR A 169 16.49 21.70 31.63
C THR A 169 15.98 22.69 32.68
N SER A 170 14.81 23.30 32.46
CA SER A 170 14.22 24.25 33.42
C SER A 170 13.53 23.57 34.61
N GLN A 171 13.11 22.31 34.49
CA GLN A 171 12.59 21.52 35.61
C GLN A 171 13.69 20.92 36.50
N ASN A 172 14.89 20.69 35.98
CA ASN A 172 16.03 20.17 36.77
C ASN A 172 16.83 21.26 37.50
N LEU A 173 16.52 22.53 37.26
CA LEU A 173 17.15 23.69 37.89
C LEU A 173 16.26 24.37 38.95
N ALA A 174 15.09 23.79 39.22
CA ALA A 174 14.17 24.18 40.28
C ALA A 174 14.16 23.10 41.38
#